data_AF-A0A2Z6ILG9-F1
#
_entry.id   AF-A0A2Z6ILG9-F1
#
_cell.length_a   1.000
_cell.length_b   1.000
_cell.length_c   1.000
_cell.angle_alpha   90.00
_cell.angle_beta   90.00
_cell.angle_gamma   90.00
#
_symmetry.space_group_name_H-M   'P 1'
#
loop_
_entity.id
_entity.type
_entity.pdbx_description
1 polymer ?
#
loop_
_entity_poly.entity_id
_entity_poly.type
_entity_poly.pdbx_seq_one_letter_code
_entity_poly.pdbx_strand_id
1 'polypeptide(L)'
;MTHRPLTSLPHTCSERGQSLTEFVVVAAFALIPLFFLVIYTGKWSFTQLRTIEAARYVAWERTVWRSQPPQGRGWVAIKPDADLRDEAAARFFGQHGMALANTENRTVIDPILTRHDGRPLLRDLANIQVATHEETISSGVSMNFLGTIMKITDIPLRMTGPTVATVSVQLEGLPGYRYLPDNPLASGPLFTAQAAVLTDAWTANGPAEEAQTVKKFLPTAYLDDGAIKAVTTVGGTLFPELKRLDFGHVDPEVQYGDRLQPYPSGGK
;
A
#
# COMPACT_ATOMS: atom_id res chain seq x y z
N MET A 1 -10.28 6.69 103.80
CA MET A 1 -9.09 7.05 103.02
C MET A 1 -8.42 5.73 102.66
N THR A 2 -8.06 5.55 101.38
CA THR A 2 -7.23 4.49 100.74
C THR A 2 -7.90 3.55 99.69
N HIS A 3 -7.45 3.81 98.45
CA HIS A 3 -7.23 2.97 97.26
C HIS A 3 -8.39 2.27 96.52
N ARG A 4 -8.71 2.81 95.34
CA ARG A 4 -9.07 2.03 94.15
C ARG A 4 -7.91 2.11 93.14
N PRO A 5 -7.35 0.99 92.67
CA PRO A 5 -6.37 0.99 91.61
C PRO A 5 -7.04 1.17 90.24
N LEU A 6 -6.45 2.03 89.40
CA LEU A 6 -6.75 2.13 87.97
C LEU A 6 -6.14 0.92 87.27
N THR A 7 -6.99 -0.01 86.82
CA THR A 7 -6.59 -1.07 85.90
C THR A 7 -6.45 -0.47 84.50
N SER A 8 -5.23 -0.14 84.10
CA SER A 8 -4.91 0.07 82.69
C SER A 8 -4.88 -1.28 81.97
N LEU A 9 -5.75 -1.46 80.98
CA LEU A 9 -5.67 -2.60 80.07
C LEU A 9 -4.57 -2.33 79.04
N PRO A 10 -3.60 -3.24 78.86
CA PRO A 10 -2.68 -3.16 77.75
C PRO A 10 -3.43 -3.54 76.46
N HIS A 11 -3.72 -2.56 75.60
CA HIS A 11 -4.04 -2.84 74.21
C HIS A 11 -2.73 -3.21 73.50
N THR A 12 -2.35 -4.49 73.58
CA THR A 12 -1.27 -5.02 72.76
C THR A 12 -1.71 -5.03 71.30
N CYS A 13 -1.06 -4.19 70.49
CA CYS A 13 -1.13 -4.22 69.04
C CYS A 13 -0.89 -5.63 68.50
N SER A 14 -1.82 -6.09 67.66
CA SER A 14 -1.57 -7.19 66.73
C SER A 14 -1.71 -6.67 65.30
N GLU A 15 -0.86 -5.71 64.93
CA GLU A 15 -0.57 -5.41 63.52
C GLU A 15 0.54 -6.37 63.05
N ARG A 16 0.14 -7.58 62.63
CA ARG A 16 1.04 -8.52 61.95
C ARG A 16 0.32 -9.07 60.74
N GLY A 17 0.65 -8.54 59.56
CA GLY A 17 0.17 -9.03 58.26
C GLY A 17 -0.48 -7.97 57.36
N GLN A 18 -0.99 -6.87 57.93
CA GLN A 18 -1.74 -5.85 57.18
C GLN A 18 -0.88 -5.17 56.10
N SER A 19 0.37 -4.82 56.39
CA SER A 19 1.26 -4.16 55.42
C SER A 19 1.60 -5.03 54.22
N LEU A 20 1.73 -6.35 54.40
CA LEU A 20 2.04 -7.28 53.31
C LEU A 20 0.80 -7.50 52.44
N THR A 21 -0.39 -7.57 53.03
CA THR A 21 -1.65 -7.65 52.28
C THR A 21 -1.94 -6.35 51.51
N GLU A 22 -1.74 -5.19 52.12
CA GLU A 22 -1.90 -3.89 51.44
C GLU A 22 -0.90 -3.74 50.30
N PHE A 23 0.36 -4.11 50.52
CA PHE A 23 1.38 -4.11 49.46
C PHE A 23 0.98 -5.02 48.30
N VAL A 24 0.50 -6.24 48.57
CA VAL A 24 0.06 -7.18 47.52
C VAL A 24 -1.15 -6.63 46.76
N VAL A 25 -2.12 -6.04 47.45
CA VAL A 25 -3.30 -5.45 46.80
C VAL A 25 -2.90 -4.27 45.91
N VAL A 26 -2.05 -3.36 46.41
CA VAL A 26 -1.55 -2.22 45.63
C VAL A 26 -0.69 -2.69 44.46
N ALA A 27 0.20 -3.66 44.67
CA ALA A 27 1.03 -4.23 43.63
C ALA A 27 0.19 -4.94 42.57
N ALA A 28 -0.83 -5.72 42.94
CA ALA A 28 -1.73 -6.35 41.99
C ALA A 28 -2.52 -5.31 41.19
N PHE A 29 -3.00 -4.25 41.85
CA PHE A 29 -3.74 -3.18 41.20
C PHE A 29 -2.87 -2.36 40.22
N ALA A 30 -1.56 -2.28 40.45
CA ALA A 30 -0.63 -1.61 39.54
C ALA A 30 -0.09 -2.53 38.43
N LEU A 31 0.39 -3.73 38.79
CA LEU A 31 1.12 -4.62 37.88
C LEU A 31 0.20 -5.33 36.88
N ILE A 32 -1.02 -5.71 37.28
CA ILE A 32 -1.95 -6.40 36.38
C ILE A 32 -2.34 -5.49 35.21
N PRO A 33 -2.86 -4.27 35.43
CA PRO A 33 -3.16 -3.35 34.32
C PRO A 33 -1.94 -3.02 33.47
N LEU A 34 -0.77 -2.88 34.10
CA LEU A 34 0.49 -2.62 33.39
C LEU A 34 0.85 -3.75 32.42
N PHE A 35 0.69 -5.02 32.84
CA PHE A 35 0.97 -6.16 31.98
C PHE A 35 0.01 -6.22 30.78
N PHE A 36 -1.27 -5.95 31.00
CA PHE A 36 -2.23 -5.82 29.90
C PHE A 36 -1.83 -4.70 28.93
N LEU A 37 -1.43 -3.54 29.45
CA LEU A 37 -0.99 -2.42 28.63
C LEU A 37 0.15 -2.83 27.70
N VAL A 38 1.20 -3.49 28.23
CA VAL A 38 2.34 -3.95 27.42
C VAL A 38 1.91 -4.89 26.29
N ILE A 39 1.03 -5.86 26.57
CA ILE A 39 0.53 -6.81 25.55
C ILE A 39 -0.28 -6.08 24.47
N TYR A 40 -1.17 -5.17 24.86
CA TYR A 40 -2.01 -4.44 23.90
C TYR A 40 -1.21 -3.44 23.07
N THR A 41 -0.21 -2.77 23.66
CA THR A 41 0.72 -1.92 22.91
C THR A 41 1.46 -2.72 21.85
N GLY A 42 1.88 -3.96 22.15
CA GLY A 42 2.48 -4.86 21.16
C GLY A 42 1.54 -5.16 19.99
N LYS A 43 0.28 -5.49 20.27
CA LYS A 43 -0.75 -5.73 19.25
C LYS A 43 -1.02 -4.49 18.39
N TRP A 44 -1.09 -3.31 19.00
CA TRP A 44 -1.28 -2.04 18.29
C TRP A 44 -0.08 -1.67 17.41
N SER A 45 1.14 -1.86 17.91
CA SER A 45 2.37 -1.64 17.14
C SER A 45 2.43 -2.57 15.94
N PHE A 46 2.06 -3.84 16.12
CA PHE A 46 1.94 -4.79 15.03
C PHE A 46 0.92 -4.31 13.97
N THR A 47 -0.29 -3.92 14.37
CA THR A 47 -1.30 -3.39 13.44
C THR A 47 -0.77 -2.17 12.69
N GLN A 48 -0.13 -1.22 13.37
CA GLN A 48 0.43 -0.02 12.75
C GLN A 48 1.47 -0.36 11.68
N LEU A 49 2.40 -1.29 11.96
CA LEU A 49 3.42 -1.72 11.00
C LEU A 49 2.79 -2.39 9.77
N ARG A 50 1.81 -3.27 9.97
CA ARG A 50 1.07 -3.91 8.88
C ARG A 50 0.28 -2.91 8.04
N THR A 51 -0.30 -1.88 8.65
CA THR A 51 -0.98 -0.80 7.91
C THR A 51 0.00 -0.02 7.03
N ILE A 52 1.23 0.24 7.50
CA ILE A 52 2.28 0.92 6.71
C ILE A 52 2.74 0.04 5.54
N GLU A 53 2.96 -1.26 5.77
CA GLU A 53 3.32 -2.21 4.72
C GLU A 53 2.22 -2.32 3.67
N ALA A 54 0.95 -2.42 4.11
CA ALA A 54 -0.21 -2.43 3.22
C ALA A 54 -0.30 -1.15 2.38
N ALA A 55 -0.07 0.03 2.96
CA ALA A 55 -0.09 1.28 2.20
C ALA A 55 0.99 1.32 1.11
N ARG A 56 2.21 0.88 1.43
CA ARG A 56 3.30 0.77 0.44
C ARG A 56 2.98 -0.21 -0.66
N TYR A 57 2.40 -1.36 -0.31
CA TYR A 57 1.97 -2.36 -1.27
C TYR A 57 0.90 -1.81 -2.23
N VAL A 58 -0.16 -1.18 -1.70
CA VAL A 58 -1.23 -0.59 -2.52
C VAL A 58 -0.66 0.51 -3.42
N ALA A 59 0.24 1.36 -2.91
CA ALA A 59 0.89 2.38 -3.73
C ALA A 59 1.73 1.78 -4.85
N TRP A 60 2.43 0.66 -4.60
CA TRP A 60 3.17 -0.06 -5.64
C TRP A 60 2.23 -0.72 -6.65
N GLU A 61 1.17 -1.39 -6.20
CA GLU A 61 0.19 -2.00 -7.09
C GLU A 61 -0.44 -0.97 -8.04
N ARG A 62 -0.60 0.28 -7.61
CA ARG A 62 -1.06 1.37 -8.47
C ARG A 62 -0.12 1.76 -9.60
N THR A 63 1.17 1.42 -9.47
CA THR A 63 2.15 1.62 -10.54
C THR A 63 1.93 0.63 -11.70
N VAL A 64 1.38 -0.54 -11.40
CA VAL A 64 1.16 -1.63 -12.36
C VAL A 64 -0.30 -1.65 -12.83
N TRP A 65 -1.23 -1.53 -11.89
CA TRP A 65 -2.68 -1.61 -12.07
C TRP A 65 -3.33 -0.28 -11.78
N ARG A 66 -3.87 0.37 -12.82
CA ARG A 66 -4.59 1.63 -12.65
C ARG A 66 -6.02 1.37 -12.16
N SER A 67 -6.62 2.39 -11.54
CA SER A 67 -8.05 2.40 -11.21
C SER A 67 -8.91 2.68 -12.44
N GLN A 68 -8.42 3.48 -13.38
CA GLN A 68 -9.13 3.85 -14.60
C GLN A 68 -8.16 3.94 -15.79
N PRO A 69 -8.59 3.54 -17.02
CA PRO A 69 -7.78 3.72 -18.21
C PRO A 69 -7.56 5.22 -18.52
N PRO A 70 -6.38 5.61 -19.02
CA PRO A 70 -6.17 6.95 -19.54
C PRO A 70 -7.14 7.25 -20.70
N GLN A 71 -7.63 8.49 -20.79
CA GLN A 71 -8.49 8.92 -21.90
C GLN A 71 -7.84 8.60 -23.27
N GLY A 72 -8.54 7.83 -24.10
CA GLY A 72 -8.08 7.47 -25.45
C GLY A 72 -7.09 6.30 -25.52
N ARG A 73 -6.85 5.56 -24.42
CA ARG A 73 -6.08 4.30 -24.41
C ARG A 73 -6.90 3.15 -23.84
N GLY A 74 -6.85 1.99 -24.48
CA GLY A 74 -7.38 0.75 -23.91
C GLY A 74 -6.36 0.21 -22.91
N TRP A 75 -6.70 0.19 -21.62
CA TRP A 75 -5.82 -0.34 -20.57
C TRP A 75 -6.33 -1.72 -20.16
N VAL A 76 -5.53 -2.77 -20.32
CA VAL A 76 -5.93 -4.15 -19.98
C VAL A 76 -5.73 -4.42 -18.47
N ALA A 77 -4.79 -3.71 -17.84
CA ALA A 77 -4.45 -3.89 -16.42
C ALA A 77 -5.19 -2.91 -15.50
N ILE A 78 -6.49 -3.16 -15.26
CA ILE A 78 -7.33 -2.37 -14.35
C ILE A 78 -7.63 -3.19 -13.09
N LYS A 79 -7.40 -2.61 -11.92
CA LYS A 79 -7.75 -3.23 -10.62
C LYS A 79 -8.49 -2.21 -9.74
N PRO A 80 -9.74 -2.47 -9.32
CA PRO A 80 -10.49 -1.57 -8.45
C PRO A 80 -9.93 -1.57 -7.01
N ASP A 81 -10.21 -0.51 -6.26
CA ASP A 81 -9.77 -0.33 -4.86
C ASP A 81 -10.30 -1.45 -3.95
N ALA A 82 -11.47 -2.01 -4.26
CA ALA A 82 -12.05 -3.13 -3.50
C ALA A 82 -11.19 -4.40 -3.60
N ASP A 83 -10.64 -4.71 -4.78
CA ASP A 83 -9.77 -5.87 -4.97
C ASP A 83 -8.42 -5.66 -4.28
N LEU A 84 -7.88 -4.43 -4.34
CA LEU A 84 -6.67 -4.06 -3.61
C LEU A 84 -6.85 -4.12 -2.10
N ARG A 85 -8.02 -3.70 -1.59
CA ARG A 85 -8.39 -3.84 -0.18
C ARG A 85 -8.39 -5.29 0.23
N ASP A 86 -9.10 -6.15 -0.52
CA ASP A 86 -9.23 -7.57 -0.18
C ASP A 86 -7.86 -8.27 -0.23
N GLU A 87 -7.02 -7.93 -1.20
CA GLU A 87 -5.67 -8.45 -1.34
C GLU A 87 -4.73 -7.97 -0.22
N ALA A 88 -4.72 -6.68 0.09
CA ALA A 88 -3.93 -6.13 1.19
C ALA A 88 -4.38 -6.71 2.54
N ALA A 89 -5.69 -6.85 2.73
CA ALA A 89 -6.27 -7.46 3.92
C ALA A 89 -5.85 -8.92 4.09
N ALA A 90 -5.94 -9.73 3.03
CA ALA A 90 -5.51 -11.13 3.06
C ALA A 90 -4.00 -11.28 3.28
N ARG A 91 -3.17 -10.45 2.64
CA ARG A 91 -1.70 -10.55 2.70
C ARG A 91 -1.10 -10.08 4.02
N PHE A 92 -1.60 -8.99 4.60
CA PHE A 92 -0.97 -8.36 5.77
C PHE A 92 -1.69 -8.63 7.09
N PHE A 93 -2.99 -8.96 7.04
CA PHE A 93 -3.82 -9.19 8.23
C PHE A 93 -4.41 -10.60 8.29
N GLY A 94 -4.23 -11.41 7.24
CA GLY A 94 -4.59 -12.83 7.23
C GLY A 94 -3.53 -13.70 7.90
N GLN A 95 -3.90 -14.95 8.19
CA GLN A 95 -2.99 -15.94 8.78
C GLN A 95 -1.82 -16.31 7.83
N HIS A 96 -0.59 -16.29 8.33
CA HIS A 96 0.60 -16.67 7.57
C HIS A 96 0.60 -18.16 7.18
N GLY A 97 1.09 -18.47 5.98
CA GLY A 97 1.27 -19.85 5.51
C GLY A 97 0.04 -20.48 4.86
N MET A 98 -1.11 -19.79 4.85
CA MET A 98 -2.25 -20.16 4.04
C MET A 98 -2.02 -19.70 2.61
N ALA A 99 -2.27 -20.57 1.63
CA ALA A 99 -2.32 -20.15 0.23
C ALA A 99 -3.37 -19.03 0.09
N LEU A 100 -3.06 -18.01 -0.71
CA LEU A 100 -4.03 -17.00 -1.16
C LEU A 100 -5.03 -17.69 -2.10
N ALA A 101 -5.82 -18.61 -1.57
CA ALA A 101 -6.69 -19.49 -2.34
C ALA A 101 -8.14 -19.26 -1.93
N ASN A 102 -8.89 -18.75 -2.90
CA ASN A 102 -10.33 -18.56 -2.94
C ASN A 102 -10.96 -17.61 -1.91
N THR A 103 -11.71 -16.67 -2.48
CA THR A 103 -12.71 -15.73 -1.95
C THR A 103 -13.57 -16.26 -0.78
N GLU A 104 -13.68 -17.57 -0.60
CA GLU A 104 -14.57 -18.21 0.37
C GLU A 104 -13.98 -18.32 1.79
N ASN A 105 -12.65 -18.29 1.95
CA ASN A 105 -11.99 -18.38 3.27
C ASN A 105 -11.44 -17.02 3.78
N ARG A 106 -12.06 -15.92 3.33
CA ARG A 106 -11.66 -14.52 3.59
C ARG A 106 -11.70 -14.08 5.06
N THR A 107 -12.03 -14.93 6.01
CA THR A 107 -12.23 -14.57 7.43
C THR A 107 -11.08 -15.01 8.34
N VAL A 108 -10.06 -15.68 7.82
CA VAL A 108 -8.95 -16.18 8.64
C VAL A 108 -7.94 -15.08 8.94
N ILE A 109 -8.17 -14.39 10.06
CA ILE A 109 -7.35 -13.29 10.58
C ILE A 109 -6.11 -13.85 11.31
N ASP A 110 -5.01 -13.10 11.28
CA ASP A 110 -3.79 -13.41 12.01
C ASP A 110 -4.09 -13.72 13.51
N PRO A 111 -3.65 -14.87 14.05
CA PRO A 111 -3.82 -15.21 15.46
C PRO A 111 -3.30 -14.13 16.43
N ILE A 112 -2.30 -13.32 16.06
CA ILE A 112 -1.81 -12.23 16.92
C ILE A 112 -2.85 -11.12 17.10
N LEU A 113 -3.79 -10.98 16.16
CA LEU A 113 -4.90 -10.04 16.20
C LEU A 113 -6.12 -10.64 16.90
N THR A 114 -5.96 -11.67 17.71
CA THR A 114 -7.02 -12.15 18.62
C THR A 114 -6.88 -11.53 20.00
N ARG A 115 -8.01 -11.30 20.66
CA ARG A 115 -8.06 -10.81 22.05
C ARG A 115 -7.89 -11.98 23.02
N HIS A 116 -7.60 -11.69 24.29
CA HIS A 116 -7.51 -12.67 25.37
C HIS A 116 -8.78 -13.54 25.55
N ASP A 117 -9.94 -13.10 25.07
CA ASP A 117 -11.22 -13.84 25.10
C ASP A 117 -11.39 -14.78 23.88
N GLY A 118 -10.37 -14.89 23.03
CA GLY A 118 -10.38 -15.70 21.81
C GLY A 118 -11.13 -15.05 20.64
N ARG A 119 -11.71 -13.86 20.79
CA ARG A 119 -12.40 -13.14 19.72
C ARG A 119 -11.40 -12.34 18.88
N PRO A 120 -11.62 -12.18 17.56
CA PRO A 120 -10.74 -11.36 16.74
C PRO A 120 -10.87 -9.87 17.09
N LEU A 121 -9.75 -9.16 17.12
CA LEU A 121 -9.65 -7.71 17.31
C LEU A 121 -10.02 -6.95 16.03
N LEU A 122 -9.89 -7.61 14.88
CA LEU A 122 -10.41 -7.17 13.59
C LEU A 122 -11.55 -8.12 13.21
N ARG A 123 -12.82 -7.73 13.35
CA ARG A 123 -13.95 -8.64 13.14
C ARG A 123 -14.08 -9.11 11.69
N ASP A 124 -13.80 -8.22 10.76
CA ASP A 124 -13.95 -8.43 9.33
C ASP A 124 -12.85 -7.65 8.61
N LEU A 125 -12.33 -8.22 7.53
CA LEU A 125 -11.46 -7.53 6.58
C LEU A 125 -12.18 -6.32 5.97
N ALA A 126 -13.52 -6.27 5.99
CA ALA A 126 -14.31 -5.09 5.61
C ALA A 126 -14.03 -3.85 6.48
N ASN A 127 -13.48 -4.00 7.69
CA ASN A 127 -13.07 -2.88 8.55
C ASN A 127 -11.74 -2.25 8.09
N ILE A 128 -11.10 -2.82 7.08
CA ILE A 128 -9.95 -2.25 6.39
C ILE A 128 -10.49 -1.42 5.24
N GLN A 129 -10.10 -0.16 5.15
CA GLN A 129 -10.45 0.72 4.04
C GLN A 129 -9.19 1.03 3.25
N VAL A 130 -9.28 0.90 1.93
CA VAL A 130 -8.25 1.33 1.00
C VAL A 130 -8.86 2.38 0.10
N ALA A 131 -8.21 3.53 0.02
CA ALA A 131 -8.60 4.61 -0.88
C ALA A 131 -7.38 5.08 -1.64
N THR A 132 -7.50 5.15 -2.96
CA THR A 132 -6.45 5.67 -3.83
C THR A 132 -6.97 6.88 -4.60
N HIS A 133 -6.14 7.91 -4.69
CA HIS A 133 -6.44 9.07 -5.52
C HIS A 133 -5.18 9.56 -6.21
N GLU A 134 -5.37 10.18 -7.36
CA GLU A 134 -4.31 10.84 -8.11
C GLU A 134 -4.33 12.33 -7.73
N GLU A 135 -3.24 12.85 -7.19
CA GLU A 135 -3.12 14.29 -7.00
C GLU A 135 -2.72 14.96 -8.30
N THR A 136 -3.29 16.13 -8.58
CA THR A 136 -2.78 16.98 -9.65
C THR A 136 -1.54 17.70 -9.14
N ILE A 137 -0.47 17.72 -9.94
CA ILE A 137 0.72 18.49 -9.62
C ILE A 137 0.32 19.97 -9.59
N SER A 138 0.15 20.52 -8.38
CA SER A 138 -0.19 21.93 -8.16
C SER A 138 0.90 22.82 -8.76
N SER A 139 0.45 23.83 -9.51
CA SER A 139 1.25 24.69 -10.38
C SER A 139 2.32 25.50 -9.62
N GLY A 140 3.58 25.15 -9.82
CA GLY A 140 4.71 26.00 -9.46
C GLY A 140 5.85 25.84 -10.47
N VAL A 141 5.97 26.81 -11.39
CA VAL A 141 7.00 26.99 -12.45
C VAL A 141 7.18 25.83 -13.46
N SER A 142 6.92 24.58 -13.09
CA SER A 142 7.08 23.36 -13.90
C SER A 142 6.02 23.19 -14.98
N MET A 143 4.78 23.65 -14.78
CA MET A 143 3.70 23.47 -15.75
C MET A 143 3.80 24.34 -17.00
N ASN A 144 4.46 25.50 -16.96
CA ASN A 144 4.68 26.29 -18.18
C ASN A 144 5.73 25.62 -19.09
N PHE A 145 6.78 25.07 -18.50
CA PHE A 145 7.79 24.32 -19.25
C PHE A 145 7.24 23.01 -19.81
N LEU A 146 6.56 22.21 -18.98
CA LEU A 146 5.94 20.94 -19.40
C LEU A 146 4.78 21.17 -20.38
N GLY A 147 3.97 22.21 -20.18
CA GLY A 147 2.88 22.57 -21.08
C GLY A 147 3.38 23.06 -22.45
N THR A 148 4.55 23.70 -22.51
CA THR A 148 5.19 24.08 -23.79
C THR A 148 5.80 22.87 -24.48
N ILE A 149 6.43 21.94 -23.76
CA ILE A 149 6.95 20.69 -24.34
C ILE A 149 5.81 19.81 -24.86
N MET A 150 4.75 19.61 -24.06
CA MET A 150 3.56 18.82 -24.42
C MET A 150 2.73 19.44 -25.56
N LYS A 151 2.89 20.74 -25.87
CA LYS A 151 2.26 21.38 -27.04
C LYS A 151 3.09 21.25 -28.31
N ILE A 152 4.41 21.13 -28.19
CA ILE A 152 5.33 21.01 -29.34
C ILE A 152 5.37 19.57 -29.86
N THR A 153 5.04 18.62 -29.01
CA THR A 153 5.02 17.20 -29.33
C THR A 153 3.69 16.65 -28.84
N ASP A 154 2.87 16.07 -29.72
CA ASP A 154 1.54 15.47 -29.45
C ASP A 154 1.68 14.17 -28.61
N ILE A 155 2.46 14.25 -27.54
CA ILE A 155 2.93 13.18 -26.68
C ILE A 155 1.90 13.03 -25.56
N PRO A 156 1.17 11.90 -25.49
CA PRO A 156 0.19 11.65 -24.44
C PRO A 156 0.85 11.20 -23.13
N LEU A 157 1.91 11.87 -22.68
CA LEU A 157 2.44 11.73 -21.33
C LEU A 157 1.60 12.62 -20.43
N ARG A 158 0.37 12.17 -20.10
CA ARG A 158 -0.26 12.69 -18.90
C ARG A 158 0.58 12.18 -17.73
N MET A 159 1.56 12.99 -17.32
CA MET A 159 2.14 12.93 -15.98
C MET A 159 1.00 13.27 -15.03
N THR A 160 0.15 12.29 -14.79
CA THR A 160 -0.78 12.36 -13.66
C THR A 160 0.12 12.47 -12.44
N GLY A 161 -0.20 13.39 -11.52
CA GLY A 161 0.66 13.58 -10.36
C GLY A 161 0.71 12.34 -9.46
N PRO A 162 1.39 12.44 -8.31
CA PRO A 162 1.65 11.27 -7.49
C PRO A 162 0.35 10.54 -7.15
N THR A 163 0.33 9.23 -7.36
CA THR A 163 -0.78 8.39 -6.90
C THR A 163 -0.59 8.16 -5.41
N VAL A 164 -1.54 8.62 -4.62
CA VAL A 164 -1.55 8.49 -3.16
C VAL A 164 -2.46 7.34 -2.76
N ALA A 165 -1.91 6.35 -2.08
CA ALA A 165 -2.64 5.27 -1.46
C ALA A 165 -2.79 5.52 0.04
N THR A 166 -4.02 5.45 0.54
CA THR A 166 -4.35 5.52 1.97
C THR A 166 -4.96 4.19 2.40
N VAL A 167 -4.42 3.62 3.48
CA VAL A 167 -4.96 2.42 4.13
C VAL A 167 -5.33 2.76 5.56
N SER A 168 -6.57 2.47 5.92
CA SER A 168 -7.13 2.69 7.26
C SER A 168 -7.62 1.37 7.84
N VAL A 169 -7.27 1.09 9.09
CA VAL A 169 -7.63 -0.15 9.80
C VAL A 169 -8.26 0.21 11.14
N GLN A 170 -9.54 -0.12 11.29
CA GLN A 170 -10.26 0.09 12.55
C GLN A 170 -10.26 -1.20 13.38
N LEU A 171 -9.63 -1.16 14.55
CA LEU A 171 -9.69 -2.24 15.52
C LEU A 171 -10.94 -2.12 16.41
N GLU A 172 -11.42 -3.26 16.90
CA GLU A 172 -12.48 -3.31 17.89
C GLU A 172 -11.96 -2.86 19.26
N GLY A 173 -12.74 -2.02 19.94
CA GLY A 173 -12.47 -1.64 21.32
C GLY A 173 -12.58 -2.80 22.31
N LEU A 174 -12.19 -2.52 23.55
CA LEU A 174 -12.17 -3.47 24.65
C LEU A 174 -13.56 -3.54 25.32
N PRO A 175 -14.20 -4.72 25.41
CA PRO A 175 -15.58 -4.85 25.86
C PRO A 175 -15.77 -4.45 27.32
N GLY A 176 -14.74 -4.65 28.16
CA GLY A 176 -14.77 -4.27 29.58
C GLY A 176 -14.91 -2.77 29.83
N TYR A 177 -14.64 -1.93 28.81
CA TYR A 177 -14.72 -0.48 28.91
C TYR A 177 -15.95 0.11 28.21
N ARG A 178 -16.81 -0.72 27.61
CA ARG A 178 -18.00 -0.28 26.86
C ARG A 178 -19.03 0.44 27.72
N TYR A 179 -19.02 0.20 29.03
CA TYR A 179 -19.95 0.80 29.99
C TYR A 179 -19.53 2.22 30.43
N LEU A 180 -18.33 2.66 30.05
CA LEU A 180 -17.86 4.01 30.34
C LEU A 180 -18.23 4.93 29.17
N PRO A 181 -18.99 6.02 29.40
CA PRO A 181 -19.30 7.00 28.37
C PRO A 181 -18.00 7.59 27.79
N ASP A 182 -17.97 7.81 26.48
CA ASP A 182 -16.90 8.50 25.76
C ASP A 182 -15.48 7.94 25.96
N ASN A 183 -15.36 6.63 26.21
CA ASN A 183 -14.06 6.00 26.38
C ASN A 183 -13.46 5.58 25.00
N PRO A 184 -12.31 6.14 24.58
CA PRO A 184 -11.66 5.76 23.32
C PRO A 184 -11.21 4.29 23.29
N LEU A 185 -11.03 3.66 24.46
CA LEU A 185 -10.76 2.22 24.56
C LEU A 185 -11.97 1.37 24.17
N ALA A 186 -13.20 1.91 24.23
CA ALA A 186 -14.42 1.20 23.88
C ALA A 186 -14.70 1.19 22.37
N SER A 187 -14.29 2.23 21.64
CA SER A 187 -14.36 2.27 20.17
C SER A 187 -13.16 1.58 19.51
N GLY A 188 -12.00 1.57 20.17
CA GLY A 188 -10.77 0.99 19.64
C GLY A 188 -10.02 1.95 18.72
N PRO A 189 -8.71 1.75 18.54
CA PRO A 189 -7.88 2.65 17.75
C PRO A 189 -8.10 2.49 16.24
N LEU A 190 -8.05 3.62 15.53
CA LEU A 190 -7.96 3.71 14.07
C LEU A 190 -6.51 3.93 13.66
N PHE A 191 -5.97 3.06 12.82
CA PHE A 191 -4.63 3.22 12.24
C PHE A 191 -4.75 3.62 10.78
N THR A 192 -4.15 4.75 10.42
CA THR A 192 -4.10 5.23 9.03
C THR A 192 -2.66 5.36 8.58
N ALA A 193 -2.35 4.82 7.40
CA ALA A 193 -1.06 5.01 6.75
C ALA A 193 -1.24 5.46 5.30
N GLN A 194 -0.27 6.23 4.81
CA GLN A 194 -0.26 6.76 3.46
C GLN A 194 1.08 6.48 2.79
N ALA A 195 1.03 6.18 1.50
CA ALA A 195 2.20 6.07 0.65
C ALA A 195 1.87 6.69 -0.71
N ALA A 196 2.81 7.47 -1.24
CA ALA A 196 2.66 8.13 -2.52
C ALA A 196 3.79 7.68 -3.45
N VAL A 197 3.45 7.36 -4.70
CA VAL A 197 4.43 7.07 -5.73
C VAL A 197 4.13 7.95 -6.93
N LEU A 198 5.15 8.67 -7.40
CA LEU A 198 5.08 9.38 -8.66
C LEU A 198 5.34 8.37 -9.78
N THR A 199 4.32 8.10 -10.60
CA THR A 199 4.44 7.12 -11.69
C THR A 199 4.02 7.76 -13.01
N ASP A 200 4.89 7.67 -14.01
CA ASP A 200 4.45 7.51 -15.39
C ASP A 200 4.36 6.00 -15.58
N ALA A 201 3.18 5.43 -15.38
CA ALA A 201 3.05 3.97 -15.27
C ALA A 201 3.68 3.28 -16.49
N TRP A 202 4.80 2.59 -16.26
CA TRP A 202 5.29 1.54 -17.13
C TRP A 202 4.12 0.59 -17.34
N THR A 203 3.66 0.48 -18.59
CA THR A 203 2.38 -0.14 -18.87
C THR A 203 2.57 -1.66 -18.83
N ALA A 204 1.83 -2.36 -17.97
CA ALA A 204 1.76 -3.83 -18.02
C ALA A 204 0.82 -4.32 -19.14
N ASN A 205 0.56 -3.48 -20.14
CA ASN A 205 -0.46 -3.70 -21.16
C ASN A 205 0.06 -4.50 -22.37
N GLY A 206 1.30 -4.94 -22.28
CA GLY A 206 1.94 -5.79 -23.26
C GLY A 206 2.56 -5.05 -24.46
N PRO A 207 3.26 -5.80 -25.31
CA PRO A 207 4.17 -5.28 -26.33
C PRO A 207 3.47 -4.42 -27.40
N ALA A 208 2.21 -4.70 -27.71
CA ALA A 208 1.45 -3.93 -28.69
C ALA A 208 1.20 -2.47 -28.25
N GLU A 209 0.98 -2.21 -26.96
CA GLU A 209 0.80 -0.84 -26.47
C GLU A 209 2.13 -0.10 -26.35
N GLU A 210 3.20 -0.81 -25.96
CA GLU A 210 4.55 -0.25 -25.94
C GLU A 210 4.96 0.22 -27.34
N ALA A 211 4.77 -0.61 -28.37
CA ALA A 211 5.04 -0.24 -29.74
C ALA A 211 4.21 0.98 -30.20
N GLN A 212 2.92 1.05 -29.85
CA GLN A 212 2.08 2.22 -30.17
C GLN A 212 2.52 3.50 -29.42
N THR A 213 3.00 3.36 -28.19
CA THR A 213 3.49 4.47 -27.38
C THR A 213 4.81 4.98 -27.94
N VAL A 214 5.77 4.09 -28.17
CA VAL A 214 7.10 4.43 -28.74
C VAL A 214 6.97 5.03 -30.14
N LYS A 215 6.08 4.50 -31.00
CA LYS A 215 5.84 5.06 -32.34
C LYS A 215 5.44 6.53 -32.32
N LYS A 216 4.73 7.01 -31.28
CA LYS A 216 4.40 8.44 -31.13
C LYS A 216 5.61 9.33 -30.81
N PHE A 217 6.73 8.77 -30.38
CA PHE A 217 7.97 9.51 -30.14
C PHE A 217 8.93 9.48 -31.34
N LEU A 218 8.65 8.68 -32.36
CA LEU A 218 9.49 8.57 -33.54
C LEU A 218 9.04 9.60 -34.58
N PRO A 219 9.85 10.63 -34.91
CA PRO A 219 9.49 11.61 -35.95
C PRO A 219 9.24 10.95 -37.30
N THR A 220 9.87 9.80 -37.54
CA THR A 220 9.69 8.96 -38.74
C THR A 220 8.32 8.30 -38.82
N ALA A 221 7.56 8.23 -37.73
CA ALA A 221 6.17 7.74 -37.77
C ALA A 221 5.18 8.78 -38.30
N TYR A 222 5.56 10.07 -38.33
CA TYR A 222 4.73 11.18 -38.82
C TYR A 222 5.19 11.71 -40.18
N LEU A 223 6.34 11.25 -40.68
CA LEU A 223 6.78 11.53 -42.02
C LEU A 223 5.97 10.66 -42.98
N ASP A 224 5.22 11.28 -43.89
CA ASP A 224 4.46 10.58 -44.90
C ASP A 224 5.34 9.57 -45.66
N ASP A 225 4.78 8.40 -45.92
CA ASP A 225 5.42 7.27 -46.61
C ASP A 225 6.06 7.72 -47.94
N GLY A 226 5.51 8.75 -48.60
CA GLY A 226 6.07 9.37 -49.79
C GLY A 226 7.41 10.10 -49.61
N ALA A 227 7.60 10.84 -48.50
CA ALA A 227 8.84 11.55 -48.22
C ALA A 227 9.96 10.59 -47.79
N ILE A 228 9.63 9.59 -46.97
CA ILE A 228 10.57 8.53 -46.57
C ILE A 228 10.96 7.67 -47.80
N LYS A 229 10.00 7.27 -48.64
CA LYS A 229 10.28 6.53 -49.88
C LYS A 229 11.12 7.35 -50.85
N ALA A 230 10.91 8.66 -50.97
CA ALA A 230 11.74 9.50 -51.83
C ALA A 230 13.20 9.57 -51.34
N VAL A 231 13.41 9.78 -50.03
CA VAL A 231 14.76 9.83 -49.43
C VAL A 231 15.47 8.48 -49.50
N THR A 232 14.77 7.37 -49.21
CA THR A 232 15.35 6.02 -49.30
C THR A 232 15.59 5.57 -50.73
N THR A 233 14.78 6.01 -51.70
CA THR A 233 15.00 5.68 -53.12
C THR A 233 16.17 6.47 -53.70
N VAL A 234 16.26 7.77 -53.39
CA VAL A 234 17.35 8.64 -53.86
C VAL A 234 18.66 8.38 -53.13
N GLY A 235 18.61 8.12 -51.81
CA GLY A 235 19.79 7.74 -51.02
C GLY A 235 20.22 6.29 -51.27
N GLY A 236 19.27 5.39 -51.53
CA GLY A 236 19.50 3.97 -51.75
C GLY A 236 20.19 3.61 -53.07
N THR A 237 20.33 4.56 -54.00
CA THR A 237 21.19 4.42 -55.19
C THR A 237 22.65 4.72 -54.90
N LEU A 238 22.93 5.56 -53.88
CA LEU A 238 24.28 5.90 -53.44
C LEU A 238 24.77 5.02 -52.29
N PHE A 239 23.86 4.56 -51.43
CA PHE A 239 24.14 3.69 -50.28
C PHE A 239 23.08 2.57 -50.22
N PRO A 240 23.37 1.37 -50.75
CA PRO A 240 22.41 0.26 -50.79
C PRO A 240 21.92 -0.19 -49.41
N GLU A 241 22.64 0.17 -48.34
CA GLU A 241 22.27 -0.07 -46.95
C GLU A 241 20.97 0.64 -46.55
N LEU A 242 20.66 1.79 -47.15
CA LEU A 242 19.44 2.56 -46.88
C LEU A 242 18.16 1.85 -47.32
N LYS A 243 18.25 0.88 -48.25
CA LYS A 243 17.10 0.06 -48.67
C LYS A 243 16.74 -1.03 -47.67
N ARG A 244 17.62 -1.31 -46.70
CA ARG A 244 17.42 -2.34 -45.66
C ARG A 244 16.90 -1.78 -44.35
N LEU A 245 16.76 -0.46 -44.24
CA LEU A 245 16.31 0.25 -43.06
C LEU A 245 14.78 0.37 -43.08
N ASP A 246 14.12 -0.28 -42.12
CA ASP A 246 12.68 -0.18 -41.93
C ASP A 246 12.39 0.93 -40.89
N PHE A 247 12.03 2.11 -41.39
CA PHE A 247 11.85 3.29 -40.55
C PHE A 247 10.57 3.17 -39.71
N GLY A 248 10.69 3.32 -38.39
CA GLY A 248 9.55 3.20 -37.46
C GLY A 248 9.23 1.77 -37.01
N HIS A 249 10.08 0.79 -37.35
CA HIS A 249 10.03 -0.54 -36.77
C HIS A 249 10.39 -0.50 -35.28
N VAL A 250 9.51 -1.01 -34.44
CA VAL A 250 9.70 -1.12 -32.99
C VAL A 250 9.30 -2.54 -32.61
N ASP A 251 10.28 -3.33 -32.20
CA ASP A 251 10.06 -4.69 -31.69
C ASP A 251 10.39 -4.71 -30.18
N PRO A 252 9.37 -4.57 -29.31
CA PRO A 252 9.55 -4.57 -27.87
C PRO A 252 9.84 -5.97 -27.29
N GLU A 253 9.69 -7.05 -28.08
CA GLU A 253 9.88 -8.42 -27.61
C GLU A 253 11.30 -8.97 -27.83
N VAL A 254 12.19 -8.21 -28.49
CA VAL A 254 13.57 -8.64 -28.73
C VAL A 254 14.37 -8.66 -27.42
N GLN A 255 14.49 -9.85 -26.84
CA GLN A 255 15.46 -10.13 -25.79
C GLN A 255 16.80 -10.55 -26.41
N TYR A 256 17.81 -9.71 -26.23
CA TYR A 256 19.19 -10.11 -26.48
C TYR A 256 19.65 -11.03 -25.34
N GLY A 257 19.87 -12.31 -25.64
CA GLY A 257 20.38 -13.28 -24.66
C GLY A 257 21.80 -12.95 -24.18
N ASP A 258 22.62 -12.29 -25.01
CA ASP A 258 23.96 -11.82 -24.69
C ASP A 258 24.32 -10.59 -25.55
N ARG A 259 25.08 -9.64 -25.01
CA ARG A 259 25.36 -8.30 -25.57
C ARG A 259 26.11 -8.30 -26.91
N LEU A 260 26.53 -9.47 -27.40
CA LEU A 260 27.31 -9.64 -28.63
C LEU A 260 26.62 -10.53 -29.68
N GLN A 261 25.41 -11.02 -29.43
CA GLN A 261 24.74 -11.86 -30.41
C GLN A 261 24.08 -11.02 -31.52
N PRO A 262 24.25 -11.42 -32.80
CA PRO A 262 23.55 -10.78 -33.91
C PRO A 262 22.03 -10.98 -33.76
N TYR A 263 21.27 -10.03 -34.31
CA TYR A 263 19.81 -9.98 -34.23
C TYR A 263 19.17 -11.35 -34.58
N PRO A 264 18.27 -11.90 -33.75
CA PRO A 264 17.62 -13.16 -34.04
C PRO A 264 16.81 -13.03 -35.33
N SER A 265 17.15 -13.83 -36.34
CA SER A 265 16.66 -13.72 -37.72
C SER A 265 15.20 -14.17 -37.92
N GLY A 266 14.35 -14.03 -36.90
CA GLY A 266 12.99 -14.58 -36.84
C GLY A 266 11.85 -13.56 -36.83
N GLY A 267 12.11 -12.28 -36.56
CA GLY A 267 11.10 -11.23 -36.63
C GLY A 267 10.98 -10.71 -38.07
N LYS A 268 9.93 -11.11 -38.79
CA LYS A 268 9.48 -10.43 -40.01
C LYS A 268 8.45 -9.37 -39.66
#